data_AF-A0A150WT53-F1
#
_entry.id   AF-A0A150WT53-F1
#
_cell.length_a   1.000
_cell.length_b   1.000
_cell.length_c   1.000
_cell.angle_alpha   90.00
_cell.angle_beta   90.00
_cell.angle_gamma   90.00
#
_symmetry.space_group_name_H-M   'P 1'
#
loop_
_entity.id
_entity.type
_entity.pdbx_description
1 polymer ?
#
loop_
_entity_poly.entity_id
_entity_poly.type
_entity_poly.pdbx_seq_one_letter_code
_entity_poly.pdbx_strand_id
1 'polypeptide(L)'
;MILSFIFAASIWLILSREWLRVIMGLSLLGHATNLFILNSGPHSDMLPQALILTAIVIGLAIQTVLLVFAYFARQTEDIDDLDDMKEAE
;
A
#
# COMPACT_ATOMS: atom_id res chain seq x y z
N MET A 1 -13.26 -4.30 -14.92
CA MET A 1 -13.54 -2.86 -14.72
C MET A 1 -13.20 -2.40 -13.31
N ILE A 2 -13.78 -2.99 -12.25
CA ILE A 2 -13.47 -2.61 -10.86
C ILE A 2 -11.98 -2.77 -10.52
N LEU A 3 -11.37 -3.89 -10.90
CA LEU A 3 -9.93 -4.12 -10.65
C LEU A 3 -9.06 -3.00 -11.24
N SER A 4 -9.32 -2.60 -12.48
CA SER A 4 -8.59 -1.51 -13.17
C SER A 4 -8.77 -0.17 -12.45
N PHE A 5 -9.97 0.09 -11.92
CA PHE A 5 -10.25 1.30 -11.15
C PHE A 5 -9.49 1.32 -9.82
N ILE A 6 -9.41 0.18 -9.12
CA ILE A 6 -8.64 0.06 -7.88
C ILE A 6 -7.13 0.26 -8.16
N PHE A 7 -6.58 -0.37 -9.21
CA PHE A 7 -5.18 -0.15 -9.60
C PHE A 7 -4.89 1.32 -9.93
N ALA A 8 -5.78 1.98 -10.68
CA ALA A 8 -5.63 3.41 -10.98
C ALA A 8 -5.68 4.27 -9.72
N ALA A 9 -6.63 4.01 -8.81
CA ALA A 9 -6.73 4.71 -7.53
C ALA A 9 -5.48 4.50 -6.66
N SER A 10 -4.94 3.28 -6.58
CA SER A 10 -3.72 2.98 -5.84
C SER A 10 -2.52 3.75 -6.39
N ILE A 11 -2.33 3.76 -7.71
CA ILE A 11 -1.23 4.48 -8.37
C ILE A 11 -1.37 5.99 -8.13
N TRP A 12 -2.59 6.52 -8.22
CA TRP A 12 -2.87 7.93 -7.98
C TRP A 12 -2.57 8.35 -6.53
N LEU A 13 -2.93 7.52 -5.54
CA LEU A 13 -2.59 7.73 -4.13
C LEU A 13 -1.08 7.70 -3.88
N ILE A 14 -0.35 6.79 -4.52
CA ILE A 14 1.12 6.70 -4.41
C ILE A 14 1.81 7.96 -4.93
N LEU A 15 1.24 8.62 -5.94
CA LEU A 15 1.80 9.85 -6.50
C LEU A 15 1.35 11.12 -5.75
N SER A 16 0.54 10.98 -4.71
CA SER A 16 0.10 12.14 -3.93
C SER A 16 1.21 12.65 -3.03
N ARG A 17 1.12 13.94 -2.68
CA ARG A 17 2.11 14.62 -1.85
C ARG A 17 1.99 14.33 -0.35
N GLU A 18 0.92 13.68 0.10
CA GLU A 18 0.74 13.41 1.53
C GLU A 18 1.33 12.04 1.91
N TRP A 19 2.20 11.99 2.92
CA TRP A 19 2.83 10.73 3.38
C TRP A 19 1.82 9.62 3.69
N LEU A 20 0.72 9.95 4.37
CA LEU A 20 -0.34 8.99 4.66
C LEU A 20 -1.03 8.46 3.41
N ARG A 21 -1.27 9.32 2.42
CA ARG A 21 -1.92 8.88 1.18
C ARG A 21 -1.03 7.93 0.39
N VAL A 22 0.30 8.12 0.41
CA VAL A 22 1.24 7.17 -0.18
C VAL A 22 1.18 5.80 0.51
N ILE A 23 1.17 5.77 1.85
CA ILE A 23 1.04 4.52 2.62
C ILE A 23 -0.30 3.83 2.34
N MET A 24 -1.39 4.59 2.26
CA MET A 24 -2.71 4.06 1.90
C MET A 24 -2.73 3.54 0.46
N GLY A 25 -2.05 4.21 -0.47
CA GLY A 25 -1.90 3.78 -1.86
C GLY A 25 -1.14 2.45 -1.98
N LEU A 26 -0.05 2.28 -1.22
CA LEU A 26 0.70 1.02 -1.13
C LEU A 26 -0.17 -0.13 -0.57
N SER A 27 -0.93 0.15 0.50
CA SER A 27 -1.89 -0.82 1.06
C SER A 27 -2.94 -1.24 0.02
N LEU A 28 -3.55 -0.27 -0.66
CA LEU A 28 -4.58 -0.51 -1.66
C LEU A 28 -4.03 -1.29 -2.86
N LEU A 29 -2.77 -1.05 -3.27
CA LEU A 29 -2.09 -1.80 -4.32
C LEU A 29 -1.89 -3.28 -3.94
N GLY A 30 -1.51 -3.55 -2.68
CA GLY A 30 -1.41 -4.91 -2.15
C GLY A 30 -2.75 -5.66 -2.23
N HIS A 31 -3.84 -5.01 -1.83
CA HIS A 31 -5.18 -5.56 -1.95
C HIS A 31 -5.60 -5.80 -3.41
N ALA A 32 -5.29 -4.87 -4.31
CA ALA A 32 -5.58 -5.01 -5.74
C ALA A 32 -4.85 -6.22 -6.36
N THR A 33 -3.58 -6.43 -5.98
CA THR A 33 -2.77 -7.55 -6.44
C THR A 33 -3.33 -8.88 -5.93
N ASN A 34 -3.72 -8.95 -4.66
CA ASN A 34 -4.34 -10.16 -4.08
C ASN A 34 -5.66 -10.51 -4.78
N LEU A 35 -6.51 -9.53 -5.06
CA LEU A 35 -7.75 -9.72 -5.82
C LEU A 35 -7.49 -10.17 -7.26
N PHE A 36 -6.47 -9.61 -7.91
CA PHE A 36 -6.07 -10.02 -9.25
C PHE A 36 -5.63 -11.49 -9.27
N ILE A 37 -4.81 -11.91 -8.30
CA ILE A 37 -4.34 -13.30 -8.18
C ILE A 37 -5.52 -14.26 -8.01
N LEU A 38 -6.46 -13.97 -7.09
CA LEU A 38 -7.66 -14.79 -6.88
C LEU A 38 -8.54 -14.95 -8.13
N ASN A 39 -8.59 -13.90 -8.95
CA ASN A 39 -9.42 -13.88 -10.16
C ASN A 39 -8.69 -14.43 -11.41
N SER A 40 -7.40 -14.74 -11.31
CA SER A 40 -6.57 -15.17 -12.45
C SER A 40 -6.58 -16.68 -12.71
N GLY A 41 -7.13 -17.50 -11.80
CA GLY A 41 -7.12 -18.96 -11.90
C GLY A 41 -8.34 -19.65 -11.28
N PRO A 42 -8.38 -21.00 -11.31
CA PRO A 42 -9.44 -21.80 -10.72
C PRO A 42 -9.61 -21.51 -9.23
N HIS A 43 -10.84 -21.21 -8.80
CA HIS A 43 -11.15 -20.89 -7.39
C HIS A 43 -10.84 -22.01 -6.39
N SER A 44 -10.71 -23.25 -6.87
CA SER A 44 -10.38 -24.43 -6.06
C SER A 44 -8.87 -24.65 -5.88
N ASP A 45 -8.03 -23.85 -6.53
CA ASP A 45 -6.59 -24.04 -6.45
C ASP A 45 -6.05 -23.48 -5.13
N MET A 46 -5.45 -24.39 -4.35
CA MET A 46 -4.86 -24.10 -3.04
C MET A 46 -3.51 -23.36 -3.14
N LEU A 47 -2.87 -23.36 -4.33
CA LEU A 47 -1.59 -22.70 -4.53
C LEU A 47 -1.69 -21.16 -4.48
N PRO A 48 -2.55 -20.48 -5.27
CA PRO A 48 -2.74 -19.04 -5.14
C PRO A 48 -3.22 -18.61 -3.75
N GLN A 49 -4.04 -19.43 -3.09
CA GLN A 49 -4.57 -19.12 -1.76
C GLN A 49 -3.49 -19.07 -0.68
N ALA A 50 -2.55 -20.04 -0.68
CA ALA A 50 -1.41 -20.02 0.23
C ALA A 50 -0.48 -18.83 -0.03
N LEU A 51 -0.27 -18.46 -1.30
CA LEU A 51 0.54 -17.31 -1.70
C LEU A 51 -0.07 -15.98 -1.21
N ILE A 52 -1.39 -15.84 -1.27
CA ILE A 52 -2.05 -14.61 -0.83
C ILE A 52 -1.96 -14.47 0.69
N LEU A 53 -2.06 -15.56 1.45
CA LEU A 53 -1.91 -15.49 2.91
C LEU A 53 -0.51 -14.98 3.31
N THR A 54 0.55 -15.46 2.65
CA THR A 54 1.90 -14.97 2.90
C THR A 54 2.06 -13.52 2.46
N ALA A 55 1.49 -13.13 1.32
CA ALA A 55 1.48 -11.74 0.87
C ALA A 55 0.76 -10.81 1.86
N ILE A 56 -0.36 -11.23 2.44
CA ILE A 56 -1.11 -10.45 3.45
C ILE A 56 -0.26 -10.24 4.71
N VAL A 57 0.39 -11.29 5.23
CA VAL A 57 1.19 -11.19 6.45
C VAL A 57 2.40 -10.27 6.23
N ILE A 58 3.08 -10.39 5.09
CA ILE A 58 4.20 -9.50 4.73
C ILE A 58 3.71 -8.06 4.54
N GLY A 59 2.58 -7.88 3.86
CA GLY A 59 1.96 -6.56 3.66
C GLY A 59 1.63 -5.87 4.99
N LEU A 60 1.03 -6.58 5.94
CA LEU A 60 0.71 -6.04 7.27
C LEU A 60 1.96 -5.69 8.07
N ALA A 61 3.01 -6.52 8.00
CA ALA A 61 4.28 -6.23 8.65
C ALA A 61 4.90 -4.93 8.11
N ILE A 62 4.97 -4.78 6.78
CA ILE A 62 5.51 -3.59 6.13
C ILE A 62 4.63 -2.36 6.42
N GLN A 63 3.30 -2.48 6.34
CA GLN A 63 2.40 -1.36 6.66
C GLN A 63 2.56 -0.87 8.09
N THR A 64 2.72 -1.78 9.05
CA THR A 64 2.92 -1.41 10.45
C THR A 64 4.22 -0.62 10.60
N VAL A 65 5.30 -1.08 9.99
CA VAL A 65 6.59 -0.38 10.02
C VAL A 65 6.49 1.01 9.40
N LEU A 66 5.88 1.14 8.22
CA LEU A 66 5.69 2.42 7.55
C LEU A 66 4.81 3.38 8.36
N LEU A 67 3.74 2.88 8.98
CA LEU A 67 2.85 3.69 9.83
C LEU A 67 3.55 4.16 11.10
N VAL A 68 4.34 3.31 11.76
CA VAL A 68 5.13 3.70 12.93
C VAL A 68 6.17 4.75 12.55
N PHE A 69 6.84 4.58 11.41
CA PHE A 69 7.79 5.57 10.92
C PHE A 69 7.11 6.90 10.58
N ALA A 70 5.98 6.88 9.88
CA ALA A 70 5.22 8.09 9.57
C ALA A 70 4.68 8.80 10.83
N TYR A 71 4.26 8.04 11.83
CA TYR A 71 3.86 8.58 13.13
C TYR A 71 5.05 9.25 13.83
N PHE A 72 6.22 8.61 13.82
CA PHE A 72 7.41 9.15 14.44
C PHE A 72 7.91 10.41 13.73
N ALA A 73 7.95 10.39 12.39
CA ALA A 73 8.32 11.53 11.56
C ALA A 73 7.48 12.76 11.89
N ARG A 74 6.15 12.59 12.00
CA ARG A 74 5.21 13.64 12.40
C ARG A 74 5.38 14.17 13.82
N GLN A 75 5.92 13.35 14.72
CA GLN A 75 6.15 13.76 16.10
C GLN A 75 7.40 14.64 16.22
N THR A 76 8.39 14.41 15.35
CA THR A 76 9.66 15.15 15.34
C THR A 76 9.65 16.36 14.41
N GLU A 77 8.92 16.27 13.31
CA GLU A 77 8.82 17.29 12.25
C GLU A 77 7.35 17.35 11.81
N ASP A 78 6.76 18.54 11.68
CA ASP A 78 5.35 18.71 11.25
C ASP A 78 5.22 18.50 9.71
N ILE A 79 5.78 17.40 9.22
CA ILE A 79 5.90 17.06 7.80
C ILE A 79 4.73 16.17 7.38
N ASP A 80 3.66 16.83 6.94
CA ASP A 80 2.53 16.18 6.28
C ASP A 80 2.73 16.09 4.76
N ASP A 81 3.39 17.08 4.17
CA ASP A 81 3.72 17.15 2.76
C ASP A 81 5.13 16.57 2.48
N LEU A 82 5.21 15.73 1.47
CA LEU A 82 6.45 15.16 0.94
C LEU A 82 7.40 16.23 0.39
N ASP A 83 6.90 17.40 -0.02
CA ASP A 83 7.74 18.50 -0.50
C ASP A 83 8.54 19.15 0.63
N ASP A 84 7.97 19.23 1.84
CA ASP A 84 8.61 19.88 2.99
C ASP A 84 9.87 19.12 3.43
N MET A 85 9.93 17.81 3.14
CA MET A 85 11.12 16.98 3.38
C MET A 85 12.28 17.26 2.42
N LYS A 86 12.03 17.95 1.30
CA LYS A 86 13.08 18.33 0.35
C LYS A 86 13.73 19.68 0.72
N GLU A 87 13.11 20.46 1.60
CA GLU A 87 13.64 21.74 2.07
C GLU A 87 14.61 21.60 3.26
N ALA A 88 14.68 20.42 3.87
CA ALA A 88 15.66 20.09 4.92
C ALA A 88 17.05 19.65 4.37
N GLU A 89 17.26 19.73 3.05
CA GLU A 89 18.54 19.56 2.35
C GLU A 89 19.09 20.92 1.87
#